data_AF-W9H9Y7-F1
#
_entry.id   AF-W9H9Y7-F1
#
_cell.length_a   1.000
_cell.length_b   1.000
_cell.length_c   1.000
_cell.angle_alpha   90.00
_cell.angle_beta   90.00
_cell.angle_gamma   90.00
#
_symmetry.space_group_name_H-M   'P 1'
#
loop_
_entity.id
_entity.type
_entity.pdbx_description
1 polymer ?
#
loop_
_entity_poly.entity_id
_entity_poly.type
_entity_poly.pdbx_seq_one_letter_code
_entity_poly.pdbx_strand_id
1 'polypeptide(L)'
;MLLSLRIEKLATSRPYSLHVTWRDGVTDIIDMTGVVSGSDIFAPLKDPDLFATAQVIDWGSGIEWRNGLDYSSDSLAHLAEEQREMEGAEFMR
;
A
#
# COMPACT_ATOMS: atom_id res chain seq x y z
N MET A 1 14.36 14.09 -0.11
CA MET A 1 13.01 14.59 0.20
C MET A 1 12.10 13.98 -0.84
N LEU A 2 11.46 12.85 -0.53
CA LEU A 2 10.38 12.36 -1.38
C LEU A 2 9.29 13.42 -1.34
N LEU A 3 8.87 13.93 -2.49
CA LEU A 3 7.64 14.72 -2.56
C LEU A 3 6.51 13.80 -2.09
N SER A 4 5.67 14.24 -1.15
CA SER A 4 4.57 13.40 -0.68
C SER A 4 3.63 13.08 -1.85
N LEU A 5 3.73 11.86 -2.36
CA LEU A 5 2.90 11.38 -3.46
C LEU A 5 1.46 11.28 -2.97
N ARG A 6 0.52 11.64 -3.84
CA ARG A 6 -0.91 11.58 -3.54
C ARG A 6 -1.53 10.44 -4.31
N ILE A 7 -2.36 9.68 -3.61
CA ILE A 7 -3.12 8.59 -4.20
C ILE A 7 -4.31 9.19 -4.96
N GLU A 8 -4.44 8.83 -6.24
CA GLU A 8 -5.60 9.15 -7.07
C GLU A 8 -6.64 8.03 -7.02
N LYS A 9 -6.20 6.77 -7.18
CA LYS A 9 -7.07 5.60 -7.19
C LYS A 9 -6.45 4.45 -6.41
N LEU A 10 -7.32 3.64 -5.82
CA LEU A 10 -6.97 2.45 -5.07
C LEU A 10 -7.90 1.30 -5.47
N ALA A 11 -7.33 0.13 -5.69
CA ALA A 11 -8.05 -1.13 -5.70
C ALA A 11 -7.29 -2.17 -4.87
N THR A 12 -7.98 -3.22 -4.43
CA THR A 12 -7.39 -4.30 -3.63
C THR A 12 -7.49 -5.62 -4.38
N SER A 13 -6.53 -6.52 -4.16
CA SER A 13 -6.58 -7.91 -4.65
C SER A 13 -6.04 -8.87 -3.60
N ARG A 14 -6.45 -10.14 -3.68
CA ARG A 14 -6.09 -11.17 -2.70
C ARG A 14 -4.61 -11.60 -2.85
N PRO A 15 -3.92 -11.98 -1.75
CA PRO A 15 -4.41 -11.91 -0.37
C PRO A 15 -4.32 -10.50 0.24
N TYR A 16 -3.24 -9.76 -0.01
CA TYR A 16 -2.96 -8.46 0.64
C TYR A 16 -2.29 -7.46 -0.31
N SER A 17 -2.75 -7.33 -1.56
CA SER A 17 -2.12 -6.42 -2.52
C SER A 17 -2.98 -5.18 -2.77
N LEU A 18 -2.32 -4.02 -2.81
CA LEU A 18 -2.91 -2.73 -3.17
C LEU A 18 -2.47 -2.35 -4.59
N HIS A 19 -3.43 -1.99 -5.43
CA HIS A 19 -3.19 -1.43 -6.75
C HIS A 19 -3.39 0.08 -6.63
N VAL A 20 -2.28 0.82 -6.63
CA VAL A 20 -2.26 2.26 -6.39
C VAL A 20 -2.00 2.98 -7.70
N THR A 21 -2.84 3.96 -8.03
CA THR A 21 -2.54 4.97 -9.05
C THR A 21 -2.24 6.28 -8.34
N TRP A 22 -1.05 6.83 -8.55
CA TRP A 22 -0.62 8.10 -8.02
C TRP A 22 -1.07 9.26 -8.92
N ARG A 23 -1.17 10.47 -8.38
CA ARG A 23 -1.60 11.67 -9.14
C ARG A 23 -0.64 12.11 -10.25
N ASP A 24 0.60 11.61 -10.24
CA ASP A 24 1.55 11.82 -11.33
C ASP A 24 1.36 10.81 -12.49
N GLY A 25 0.40 9.88 -12.35
CA GLY A 25 0.06 8.87 -13.34
C GLY A 25 0.82 7.56 -13.20
N VAL A 26 1.79 7.46 -12.27
CA VAL A 26 2.49 6.20 -11.99
C VAL A 26 1.53 5.22 -11.31
N THR A 27 1.68 3.94 -11.60
CA THR A 27 0.91 2.86 -10.98
C THR A 27 1.83 1.84 -10.33
N ASP A 28 1.52 1.43 -9.11
CA ASP A 28 2.24 0.41 -8.37
C ASP A 28 1.30 -0.70 -7.88
N ILE A 29 1.79 -1.94 -7.88
CA ILE A 29 1.19 -3.06 -7.14
C ILE A 29 2.04 -3.24 -5.90
N ILE A 30 1.45 -2.99 -4.73
CA ILE A 30 2.14 -3.01 -3.45
C ILE A 30 1.68 -4.24 -2.66
N ASP A 31 2.59 -5.16 -2.38
CA ASP A 31 2.34 -6.28 -1.49
C ASP A 31 2.40 -5.83 -0.03
N MET A 32 1.28 -5.92 0.68
CA MET A 32 1.17 -5.57 2.10
C MET A 32 1.41 -6.76 3.04
N THR A 33 1.75 -7.95 2.53
CA THR A 33 1.94 -9.16 3.35
C THR A 33 2.94 -8.93 4.49
N GLY A 34 4.05 -8.25 4.22
CA GLY A 34 5.05 -7.91 5.24
C GLY A 34 4.48 -6.99 6.34
N VAL A 35 3.69 -5.98 5.96
CA VAL A 35 3.03 -5.06 6.90
C VAL A 35 1.99 -5.78 7.75
N VAL A 36 1.13 -6.59 7.12
CA VAL A 36 0.03 -7.32 7.75
C VAL A 36 0.54 -8.42 8.69
N SER A 37 1.70 -9.03 8.38
CA SER A 37 2.29 -10.09 9.19
C SER A 37 3.31 -9.62 10.23
N GLY A 38 3.96 -8.48 9.98
CA GLY A 38 5.12 -8.01 10.77
C GLY A 38 4.80 -7.18 12.00
N SER A 39 3.55 -6.77 12.22
CA SER A 39 3.16 -5.95 13.37
C SER A 39 1.77 -6.33 13.90
N ASP A 40 1.65 -6.43 15.22
CA ASP A 40 0.38 -6.70 15.90
C ASP A 40 -0.67 -5.58 15.67
N ILE A 41 -0.22 -4.36 15.39
CA ILE A 41 -1.10 -3.22 15.08
C ILE A 41 -1.93 -3.51 13.83
N PHE A 42 -1.32 -4.15 12.82
CA PHE A 42 -1.98 -4.48 11.55
C PHE A 42 -2.53 -5.91 11.52
N ALA A 43 -2.44 -6.67 12.61
CA ALA A 43 -2.97 -8.02 12.69
C ALA A 43 -4.45 -8.16 12.29
N PRO A 44 -5.36 -7.20 12.58
CA PRO A 44 -6.74 -7.27 12.09
C PRO A 44 -6.84 -7.39 10.57
N LEU A 45 -5.92 -6.77 9.82
CA LEU A 45 -5.91 -6.78 8.36
C LEU A 45 -5.58 -8.15 7.74
N LYS A 46 -5.26 -9.16 8.56
CA LYS A 46 -5.20 -10.58 8.14
C LYS A 46 -6.58 -11.13 7.74
N ASP A 47 -7.66 -10.49 8.16
CA ASP A 47 -8.98 -10.75 7.60
C ASP A 47 -9.07 -10.15 6.19
N PRO A 48 -9.16 -10.96 5.13
CA PRO A 48 -9.20 -10.47 3.75
C PRO A 48 -10.43 -9.61 3.46
N ASP A 49 -11.55 -9.82 4.16
CA ASP A 49 -12.76 -9.02 3.97
C ASP A 49 -12.61 -7.65 4.64
N LEU A 50 -11.86 -7.57 5.75
CA LEU A 50 -11.44 -6.28 6.31
C LEU A 50 -10.43 -5.59 5.40
N PHE A 51 -9.39 -6.29 4.93
CA PHE A 51 -8.37 -5.71 4.04
C PHE A 51 -8.97 -5.12 2.76
N ALA A 52 -9.97 -5.80 2.17
CA ALA A 52 -10.65 -5.34 0.97
C ALA A 52 -11.41 -4.02 1.14
N THR A 53 -11.63 -3.55 2.37
CA THR A 53 -12.31 -2.28 2.66
C THR A 53 -11.43 -1.04 2.55
N ALA A 54 -10.15 -1.21 2.17
CA ALA A 54 -9.22 -0.09 2.01
C ALA A 54 -9.81 0.99 1.09
N GLN A 55 -9.77 2.24 1.53
CA GLN A 55 -10.22 3.39 0.75
C GLN A 55 -9.27 4.58 0.93
N VAL A 56 -9.20 5.44 -0.09
CA VAL A 56 -8.36 6.65 -0.07
C VAL A 56 -9.00 7.72 0.83
N ILE A 57 -8.20 8.37 1.66
CA ILE A 57 -8.63 9.44 2.57
C ILE A 57 -7.85 10.73 2.34
N ASP A 58 -8.32 11.83 2.96
CA ASP A 58 -7.56 13.06 3.15
C ASP A 58 -6.88 13.59 1.88
N TRP A 59 -7.65 13.68 0.79
CA TRP A 59 -7.16 14.12 -0.52
C TRP A 59 -5.97 13.30 -1.05
N GLY A 60 -5.90 12.01 -0.72
CA GLY A 60 -4.86 11.09 -1.16
C GLY A 60 -3.62 11.09 -0.28
N SER A 61 -3.70 11.56 0.98
CA SER A 61 -2.60 11.49 1.95
C SER A 61 -2.36 10.09 2.53
N GLY A 62 -3.29 9.17 2.29
CA GLY A 62 -3.25 7.85 2.85
C GLY A 62 -4.49 7.05 2.48
N ILE A 63 -4.56 5.87 3.08
CA ILE A 63 -5.69 4.96 3.00
C ILE A 63 -6.16 4.64 4.41
N GLU A 64 -7.44 4.32 4.54
CA GLU A 64 -8.00 3.75 5.77
C GLU A 64 -8.78 2.46 5.48
N TRP A 65 -8.90 1.62 6.49
CA TRP A 65 -9.83 0.50 6.50
C TRP A 65 -11.03 0.81 7.39
N ARG A 66 -12.15 0.08 7.21
CA ARG A 66 -13.40 0.34 7.95
C ARG A 66 -13.28 0.26 9.48
N ASN A 67 -12.22 -0.34 10.01
CA ASN A 67 -11.95 -0.42 11.45
C ASN A 67 -11.16 0.80 11.99
N GLY A 68 -10.85 1.79 11.15
CA GLY A 68 -10.15 3.02 11.51
C GLY A 68 -8.62 2.92 11.51
N LEU A 69 -8.05 1.78 11.12
CA LEU A 69 -6.61 1.73 10.82
C LEU A 69 -6.34 2.52 9.55
N ASP A 70 -5.22 3.23 9.53
CA ASP A 70 -4.75 4.00 8.39
C ASP A 70 -3.30 3.65 8.00
N TYR A 71 -2.94 4.03 6.78
CA TYR A 71 -1.57 3.92 6.29
C TYR A 71 -1.27 5.10 5.36
N SER A 72 -0.15 5.79 5.61
CA SER A 72 0.18 7.02 4.89
C SER A 72 0.60 6.74 3.44
N SER A 73 0.35 7.70 2.55
CA SER A 73 0.79 7.63 1.15
C SER A 73 2.31 7.60 1.03
N ASP A 74 3.02 8.26 1.95
CA ASP A 74 4.49 8.27 1.99
C ASP A 74 5.04 6.89 2.35
N SER A 75 4.42 6.20 3.31
CA SER A 75 4.78 4.83 3.67
C SER A 75 4.47 3.84 2.54
N LEU A 76 3.35 4.01 1.82
CA LEU A 76 3.05 3.21 0.63
C LEU A 76 4.07 3.45 -0.50
N ALA A 77 4.43 4.71 -0.75
CA ALA A 77 5.41 5.06 -1.77
C ALA A 77 6.79 4.45 -1.47
N HIS A 78 7.20 4.48 -0.21
CA HIS A 78 8.44 3.84 0.23
C HIS A 78 8.40 2.33 0.03
N LEU A 79 7.31 1.66 0.43
CA LEU A 79 7.16 0.22 0.25
C LEU A 79 7.14 -0.18 -1.24
N ALA A 80 6.53 0.63 -2.10
CA ALA A 80 6.55 0.42 -3.55
C ALA A 80 7.97 0.55 -4.14
N GLU A 81 8.75 1.54 -3.67
CA GLU A 81 10.15 1.71 -4.07
C GLU A 81 11.00 0.49 -3.67
N GLU A 82 10.90 0.04 -2.42
CA GLU A 82 11.61 -1.15 -1.93
C GLU A 82 11.28 -2.40 -2.77
N GLN A 83 9.99 -2.59 -3.12
CA GLN A 83 9.56 -3.75 -3.90
C GLN A 83 10.08 -3.71 -5.34
N ARG A 84 10.12 -2.54 -5.98
CA ARG A 84 10.72 -2.38 -7.33
C ARG A 84 12.22 -2.66 -7.32
N GLU A 85 12.93 -2.22 -6.29
CA GLU A 85 14.37 -2.48 -6.16
C GLU A 85 14.67 -3.97 -5.95
N MET A 86 13.86 -4.66 -5.15
CA MET A 86 14.00 -6.11 -4.96
C MET A 86 13.79 -6.88 -6.28
N GLU A 87 12.75 -6.56 -7.05
CA GLU A 87 12.54 -7.17 -8.36
C GLU A 87 13.71 -6.89 -9.32
N GLY A 88 14.20 -5.65 -9.39
CA GLY A 88 15.32 -5.28 -10.24
C GLY A 88 16.65 -5.95 -9.86
N ALA A 89 16.91 -6.13 -8.56
CA ALA A 89 18.11 -6.80 -8.06
C ALA A 89 18.05 -8.33 -8.19
N GLU A 90 16.86 -8.93 -8.06
CA GLU A 90 16.65 -10.38 -8.23
C GLU A 90 16.80 -10.81 -9.69
N PHE A 91 16.38 -9.99 -10.67
CA PHE A 91 16.55 -10.27 -12.09
C PHE A 91 18.01 -10.27 -12.60
N MET A 92 18.95 -9.70 -11.84
CA MET A 92 20.37 -9.57 -12.23
C MET A 92 21.28 -10.66 -11.64
N ARG A 93 20.71 -11.72 -11.06
CA ARG A 93 21.45 -12.85 -10.46
C ARG A 93 21.15 -14.18 -11.16
#